data_AF-A0A4Y9R7R4-F1
#
_entry.id   AF-A0A4Y9R7R4-F1
#
_cell.length_a   1.000
_cell.length_b   1.000
_cell.length_c   1.000
_cell.angle_alpha   90.00
_cell.angle_beta   90.00
_cell.angle_gamma   90.00
#
_symmetry.space_group_name_H-M   'P 1'
#
loop_
_entity.id
_entity.type
_entity.pdbx_description
1 polymer ?
#
loop_
_entity_poly.entity_id
_entity_poly.type
_entity_poly.pdbx_seq_one_letter_code
_entity_poly.pdbx_strand_id
1 'polypeptide(L)'
;MVAGESSGDLLASRLLSGLRPHLPDADIHGIGGPRMSQFGFRSDWPMEKLSVRGLFEVLAHYREIKGIQNALRDRLLMERPAAFIGVDAPDFNFGLEAQLRAAGIPTMHFISPSIWAWRGGRIKKIARAVSH
;
A
#
# COMPACT_ATOMS: atom_id res chain seq x y z
N MET A 1 -7.00 0.69 -3.01
CA MET A 1 -5.86 -0.24 -2.75
C MET A 1 -4.58 0.36 -3.32
N VAL A 2 -3.42 0.03 -2.77
CA VAL A 2 -2.13 0.52 -3.27
C VAL A 2 -1.12 -0.62 -3.38
N ALA A 3 -0.59 -0.85 -4.58
CA ALA A 3 0.58 -1.67 -4.85
C ALA A 3 1.73 -0.78 -5.35
N GLY A 4 2.85 -0.76 -4.63
CA GLY A 4 3.97 0.15 -4.91
C GLY A 4 4.92 -0.31 -6.01
N GLU A 5 4.95 -1.60 -6.32
CA GLU A 5 5.90 -2.23 -7.25
C GLU A 5 5.25 -3.38 -8.02
N SER A 6 5.91 -3.85 -9.09
CA SER A 6 5.44 -4.96 -9.92
C SER A 6 5.20 -6.28 -9.14
N SER A 7 5.96 -6.52 -8.07
CA SER A 7 5.72 -7.64 -7.14
C SER A 7 4.38 -7.47 -6.41
N GLY A 8 4.13 -6.27 -5.88
CA GLY A 8 2.87 -5.90 -5.26
C GLY A 8 1.69 -6.00 -6.21
N ASP A 9 1.84 -5.58 -7.48
CA ASP A 9 0.79 -5.71 -8.51
C ASP A 9 0.39 -7.17 -8.75
N LEU A 10 1.37 -8.07 -8.86
CA LEU A 10 1.11 -9.50 -8.99
C LEU A 10 0.35 -10.04 -7.77
N LEU A 11 0.78 -9.67 -6.57
CA LEU A 11 0.17 -10.14 -5.33
C LEU A 11 -1.25 -9.61 -5.13
N ALA A 12 -1.44 -8.31 -5.38
CA ALA A 12 -2.74 -7.66 -5.36
C ALA A 12 -3.68 -8.25 -6.42
N SER A 13 -3.18 -8.58 -7.62
CA SER A 13 -4.00 -9.22 -8.67
C SER A 13 -4.55 -10.58 -8.23
N ARG A 14 -3.79 -11.37 -7.46
CA ARG A 14 -4.27 -12.63 -6.88
C ARG A 14 -5.36 -12.38 -5.83
N LEU A 15 -5.17 -11.38 -4.96
CA LEU A 15 -6.20 -10.97 -4.00
C LEU A 15 -7.48 -10.55 -4.73
N LEU A 16 -7.37 -9.73 -5.78
CA LEU A 16 -8.50 -9.28 -6.58
C LEU A 16 -9.20 -10.43 -7.30
N SER A 17 -8.44 -11.40 -7.83
CA SER A 17 -9.01 -12.57 -8.50
C SER A 17 -9.93 -13.38 -7.58
N GLY A 18 -9.58 -13.51 -6.29
CA GLY A 18 -10.43 -14.16 -5.30
C GLY A 18 -11.57 -13.27 -4.79
N LEU A 19 -11.37 -11.95 -4.72
CA LEU A 19 -12.35 -11.02 -4.17
C LEU A 19 -13.46 -10.67 -5.17
N ARG A 20 -13.13 -10.54 -6.46
CA ARG A 20 -14.04 -10.05 -7.50
C ARG A 20 -15.33 -10.89 -7.64
N PRO A 21 -15.30 -12.24 -7.56
CA PRO A 21 -16.52 -13.04 -7.58
C PRO A 21 -17.47 -12.75 -6.40
N HIS A 22 -16.93 -12.32 -5.26
CA HIS A 22 -17.71 -12.01 -4.05
C HIS A 22 -18.17 -10.54 -3.99
N LEU A 23 -17.45 -9.65 -4.69
CA LEU A 23 -17.71 -8.21 -4.77
C LEU A 23 -17.69 -7.72 -6.23
N PRO A 24 -18.65 -8.17 -7.06
CA PRO A 24 -18.67 -7.84 -8.49
C PRO A 24 -18.91 -6.35 -8.76
N ASP A 25 -19.69 -5.68 -7.90
CA ASP A 25 -20.08 -4.28 -8.06
C ASP A 25 -19.20 -3.31 -7.26
N ALA A 26 -18.19 -3.81 -6.53
CA ALA A 26 -17.30 -2.95 -5.77
C ALA A 26 -16.46 -2.09 -6.74
N ASP A 27 -16.41 -0.77 -6.49
CA ASP A 27 -15.42 0.11 -7.11
C ASP A 27 -14.10 -0.10 -6.39
N ILE A 28 -13.12 -0.69 -7.09
CA ILE A 28 -11.80 -0.96 -6.56
C ILE A 28 -10.81 -0.11 -7.34
N HIS A 29 -10.23 0.87 -6.66
CA HIS A 29 -9.32 1.84 -7.28
C HIS A 29 -8.15 2.21 -6.36
N GLY A 30 -7.20 2.98 -6.89
CA GLY A 30 -6.03 3.48 -6.16
C GLY A 30 -4.78 3.41 -7.01
N ILE A 31 -3.67 2.91 -6.48
CA ILE A 31 -2.42 2.77 -7.24
C ILE A 31 -2.14 1.30 -7.49
N GLY A 32 -2.03 0.92 -8.76
CA GLY A 32 -1.85 -0.47 -9.15
C GLY A 32 -1.38 -0.61 -10.59
N GLY A 33 -0.83 -1.77 -10.90
CA GLY A 33 -0.25 -2.07 -12.20
C GLY A 33 -1.21 -2.77 -13.15
N PRO A 34 -0.68 -3.25 -14.30
CA PRO A 34 -1.48 -3.86 -15.35
C PRO A 34 -2.19 -5.14 -14.91
N ARG A 35 -1.61 -5.91 -13.97
CA ARG A 35 -2.21 -7.18 -13.54
C ARG A 35 -3.44 -6.93 -12.69
N MET A 36 -3.42 -5.93 -11.82
CA MET A 36 -4.62 -5.52 -11.08
C MET A 36 -5.74 -5.06 -12.03
N SER A 37 -5.41 -4.30 -13.07
CA SER A 37 -6.39 -3.78 -14.05
C SER A 37 -7.16 -4.89 -14.77
N GLN A 38 -6.56 -6.08 -14.95
CA GLN A 38 -7.25 -7.26 -15.53
C GLN A 38 -8.46 -7.73 -14.70
N PHE A 39 -8.52 -7.35 -13.42
CA PHE A 39 -9.60 -7.71 -12.50
C PHE A 39 -10.56 -6.54 -12.23
N GLY A 40 -10.60 -5.55 -13.14
CA GLY A 40 -11.49 -4.39 -13.02
C GLY A 40 -10.99 -3.33 -12.04
N PHE A 41 -9.71 -3.37 -11.65
CA PHE A 41 -9.11 -2.32 -10.83
C PHE A 41 -8.90 -1.04 -11.64
N ARG A 42 -9.33 0.11 -11.10
CA ARG A 42 -9.08 1.42 -11.70
C ARG A 42 -7.83 2.06 -11.07
N SER A 43 -6.78 2.21 -11.86
CA SER A 43 -5.57 2.92 -11.41
C SER A 43 -5.75 4.43 -11.54
N ASP A 44 -5.71 5.13 -10.40
CA ASP A 44 -5.78 6.59 -10.29
C ASP A 44 -4.42 7.26 -10.58
N TRP A 45 -3.32 6.53 -10.39
CA TRP A 45 -1.97 6.98 -10.72
C TRP A 45 -1.16 5.84 -11.37
N PRO A 46 -0.30 6.16 -12.35
CA PRO A 46 0.60 5.17 -12.93
C PRO A 46 1.54 4.61 -11.86
N MET A 47 1.59 3.28 -11.73
CA MET A 47 2.44 2.58 -10.77
C MET A 47 3.94 2.85 -11.01
N GLU A 48 4.31 3.19 -12.25
CA GLU A 48 5.66 3.57 -12.63
C GLU A 48 6.17 4.78 -11.85
N LYS A 49 5.27 5.66 -11.36
CA LYS A 49 5.66 6.80 -10.51
C LYS A 49 6.11 6.38 -9.11
N LEU A 50 5.75 5.17 -8.67
CA LEU A 50 6.21 4.59 -7.40
C LEU A 50 7.42 3.66 -7.59
N SER A 51 7.64 3.16 -8.81
CA SER A 51 8.71 2.22 -9.14
C SER A 51 10.02 2.95 -9.40
N VAL A 52 10.87 3.08 -8.38
CA VAL A 52 12.16 3.77 -8.50
C VAL A 52 13.29 2.77 -8.80
N ARG A 53 14.07 2.99 -9.87
CA ARG A 53 15.13 2.08 -10.30
C ARG A 53 16.48 2.48 -9.69
N GLY A 54 16.59 2.40 -8.37
CA GLY A 54 17.89 2.50 -7.68
C GLY A 54 17.91 3.38 -6.43
N LEU A 55 18.87 3.12 -5.54
CA LEU A 55 18.95 3.73 -4.20
C LEU A 55 19.11 5.27 -4.22
N PHE A 56 19.80 5.82 -5.23
CA PHE A 56 20.01 7.26 -5.38
C PHE A 56 18.78 7.98 -5.97
N GLU A 57 18.07 7.34 -6.90
CA GLU A 57 16.81 7.87 -7.44
C GLU A 57 15.72 7.89 -6.35
N VAL A 58 15.69 6.92 -5.43
CA VAL A 58 14.69 6.87 -4.34
C VAL A 58 14.69 8.12 -3.48
N LEU A 59 15.87 8.67 -3.16
CA LEU A 59 15.97 9.90 -2.35
C LEU A 59 15.54 11.14 -3.15
N ALA A 60 15.85 11.20 -4.44
CA ALA A 60 15.45 12.30 -5.32
C ALA A 60 13.92 12.32 -5.53
N HIS A 61 13.31 11.14 -5.69
CA HIS A 61 11.87 10.99 -5.89
C HIS A 61 11.07 10.89 -4.59
N TYR A 62 11.71 10.86 -3.42
CA TYR A 62 11.00 10.78 -2.13
C TYR A 62 9.97 11.91 -1.97
N ARG A 63 10.31 13.15 -2.36
CA ARG A 63 9.39 14.29 -2.30
C ARG A 63 8.18 14.10 -3.21
N GLU A 64 8.39 13.54 -4.40
CA GLU A 64 7.33 13.26 -5.37
C GLU A 64 6.42 12.14 -4.86
N ILE A 65 7.00 11.02 -4.40
CA ILE A 65 6.28 9.89 -3.79
C ILE A 65 5.46 10.37 -2.59
N LYS A 66 6.03 11.21 -1.72
CA LYS A 66 5.32 11.78 -0.58
C LYS A 66 4.20 12.72 -1.03
N GLY A 67 4.40 13.47 -2.10
CA GLY A 67 3.36 14.28 -2.74
C GLY A 67 2.19 13.44 -3.22
N ILE A 68 2.46 12.34 -3.92
CA ILE A 68 1.45 11.37 -4.37
C ILE A 68 0.72 10.75 -3.17
N GLN A 69 1.45 10.35 -2.12
CA GLN A 69 0.85 9.81 -0.90
C GLN A 69 -0.10 10.80 -0.23
N ASN A 70 0.30 12.08 -0.14
CA ASN A 70 -0.54 13.13 0.44
C ASN A 70 -1.79 13.39 -0.42
N ALA A 71 -1.64 13.48 -1.75
CA ALA A 71 -2.77 13.67 -2.65
C ALA A 71 -3.75 12.50 -2.58
N LEU A 72 -3.24 11.27 -2.56
CA LEU A 72 -4.05 10.07 -2.40
C LEU A 72 -4.75 10.04 -1.04
N ARG A 73 -4.05 10.39 0.05
CA ARG A 73 -4.66 10.53 1.37
C ARG A 73 -5.84 11.48 1.33
N ASP A 74 -5.62 12.70 0.84
CA ASP A 74 -6.65 13.75 0.85
C ASP A 74 -7.87 13.31 0.04
N ARG A 75 -7.65 12.66 -1.10
CA ARG A 75 -8.71 12.07 -1.90
C ARG A 75 -9.48 10.99 -1.16
N LEU A 76 -8.79 10.02 -0.55
CA LEU A 76 -9.44 8.93 0.20
C LEU A 76 -10.17 9.44 1.44
N LEU A 77 -9.69 10.51 2.08
CA LEU A 77 -10.39 11.14 3.20
C LEU A 77 -11.69 11.82 2.76
N MET A 78 -11.75 12.35 1.54
CA MET A 78 -12.97 12.90 0.95
C MET A 78 -13.93 11.81 0.48
N GLU A 79 -13.41 10.80 -0.23
CA GLU A 79 -14.22 9.70 -0.77
C GLU A 79 -14.76 8.76 0.32
N ARG A 80 -14.03 8.64 1.45
CA ARG A 80 -14.35 7.74 2.58
C ARG A 80 -14.67 6.30 2.13
N PRO A 81 -13.70 5.57 1.56
CA PRO A 81 -13.91 4.20 1.11
C PRO A 81 -14.29 3.27 2.27
N ALA A 82 -14.98 2.18 1.96
CA ALA A 82 -15.34 1.14 2.94
C ALA A 82 -14.11 0.48 3.58
N ALA A 83 -13.03 0.33 2.82
CA ALA A 83 -11.75 -0.12 3.32
C ALA A 83 -10.59 0.35 2.42
N PHE A 84 -9.42 0.53 3.02
CA PHE A 84 -8.15 0.70 2.33
C PHE A 84 -7.30 -0.58 2.48
N ILE A 85 -6.70 -1.03 1.39
CA ILE A 85 -5.76 -2.17 1.40
C ILE A 85 -4.41 -1.71 0.85
N GLY A 86 -3.38 -1.69 1.69
CA GLY A 86 -1.99 -1.53 1.28
C GLY A 86 -1.40 -2.90 0.92
N VAL A 87 -0.75 -3.00 -0.23
CA VAL A 87 -0.10 -4.23 -0.71
C VAL A 87 1.38 -3.96 -0.90
N ASP A 88 2.21 -4.67 -0.13
CA ASP A 88 3.66 -4.46 -0.10
C ASP A 88 4.02 -2.98 0.22
N ALA A 89 5.23 -2.53 -0.05
CA ALA A 89 5.64 -1.12 0.08
C ALA A 89 5.33 -0.48 1.46
N PRO A 90 5.82 -1.04 2.58
CA PRO A 90 5.47 -0.62 3.94
C PRO A 90 5.80 0.86 4.23
N ASP A 91 6.90 1.38 3.68
CA ASP A 91 7.30 2.79 3.88
C ASP A 91 6.28 3.77 3.28
N PHE A 92 5.59 3.38 2.20
CA PHE A 92 4.49 4.14 1.61
C PHE A 92 3.15 3.82 2.31
N ASN A 93 2.82 2.55 2.47
CA ASN A 93 1.49 2.16 2.92
C ASN A 93 1.26 2.45 4.40
N PHE A 94 2.24 2.26 5.30
CA PHE A 94 2.02 2.50 6.74
C PHE A 94 1.73 3.95 7.09
N GLY A 95 2.38 4.91 6.42
CA GLY A 95 2.11 6.33 6.63
C GLY A 95 0.68 6.69 6.25
N LEU A 96 0.22 6.16 5.11
CA LEU A 96 -1.13 6.37 4.61
C LEU A 96 -2.18 5.64 5.46
N GLU A 97 -1.95 4.37 5.78
CA GLU A 97 -2.84 3.55 6.61
C GLU A 97 -3.06 4.17 7.99
N ALA A 98 -2.00 4.65 8.64
CA ALA A 98 -2.11 5.30 9.95
C ALA A 98 -3.00 6.56 9.89
N GLN A 99 -2.86 7.36 8.84
CA GLN A 99 -3.65 8.58 8.64
C GLN A 99 -5.13 8.27 8.33
N LEU A 100 -5.38 7.30 7.46
CA LEU A 100 -6.74 6.87 7.12
C LEU A 100 -7.46 6.23 8.32
N ARG A 101 -6.74 5.40 9.08
CA ARG A 101 -7.26 4.79 10.30
C ARG A 101 -7.60 5.84 11.36
N ALA A 102 -6.77 6.86 11.53
CA ALA A 102 -7.06 7.96 12.44
C ALA A 102 -8.33 8.74 12.06
N ALA A 103 -8.69 8.77 10.77
CA ALA A 103 -9.94 9.35 10.27
C ALA A 103 -11.14 8.37 10.29
N GLY A 104 -10.96 7.17 10.83
CA GLY A 104 -12.02 6.15 10.96
C GLY A 104 -12.24 5.28 9.73
N ILE A 105 -11.34 5.31 8.74
CA ILE A 105 -11.41 4.43 7.56
C ILE A 105 -10.75 3.09 7.91
N PRO A 106 -11.42 1.93 7.72
CA PRO A 106 -10.82 0.62 7.92
C PRO A 106 -9.61 0.40 7.01
N THR A 107 -8.49 -0.07 7.57
CA THR A 107 -7.26 -0.29 6.81
C THR A 107 -6.74 -1.71 7.03
N MET A 108 -6.30 -2.35 5.94
CA MET A 108 -5.67 -3.67 5.95
C MET A 108 -4.33 -3.61 5.22
N HIS A 109 -3.33 -4.31 5.74
CA HIS A 109 -2.04 -4.47 5.08
C HIS A 109 -1.90 -5.91 4.58
N PHE A 110 -1.84 -6.09 3.27
CA PHE A 110 -1.71 -7.39 2.63
C PHE A 110 -0.27 -7.60 2.18
N ILE A 111 0.37 -8.57 2.85
CA ILE A 111 1.78 -8.98 2.70
C ILE A 111 2.74 -8.05 3.42
N SER A 112 3.06 -8.44 4.65
CA SER A 112 4.25 -8.01 5.36
C SER A 112 5.27 -9.15 5.24
N PRO A 113 6.34 -9.02 4.44
CA PRO A 113 7.34 -10.04 4.44
C PRO A 113 8.10 -9.90 5.75
N SER A 114 8.52 -11.03 6.30
CA SER A 114 9.37 -11.17 7.48
C SER A 114 10.68 -10.33 7.45
N ILE A 115 10.92 -9.54 6.40
CA ILE A 115 12.06 -8.66 6.13
C ILE A 115 11.95 -7.30 6.86
N TRP A 116 10.75 -6.76 7.16
CA TRP A 116 10.66 -5.46 7.88
C TRP A 116 10.95 -5.57 9.39
N ALA A 117 10.70 -6.73 10.00
CA ALA A 117 11.08 -7.00 11.38
C ALA A 117 12.60 -6.85 11.61
N TRP A 118 13.41 -6.94 10.55
CA TRP A 118 14.86 -6.92 10.59
C TRP A 118 15.47 -5.51 10.44
N ARG A 119 14.69 -4.45 10.17
CA ARG A 119 15.20 -3.07 10.10
C ARG A 119 15.37 -2.46 11.50
N GLY A 120 16.30 -3.06 12.26
CA GLY A 120 17.25 -2.40 13.17
C GLY A 120 16.80 -1.85 14.53
N GLY A 121 15.54 -1.44 14.72
CA GLY A 121 15.17 -0.63 15.90
C GLY A 121 14.21 -1.26 16.93
N ARG A 122 13.32 -2.18 16.50
CA ARG A 122 12.23 -2.69 17.36
C ARG A 122 12.50 -4.03 18.02
N ILE A 123 13.41 -4.85 17.50
CA ILE A 123 13.82 -6.11 18.13
C ILE A 123 14.44 -5.86 19.52
N LYS A 124 15.26 -4.81 19.69
CA LYS A 124 15.86 -4.47 20.99
C LYS A 124 14.84 -4.10 22.07
N LYS A 125 13.67 -3.56 21.69
CA LYS A 125 12.58 -3.26 22.62
C LYS A 125 11.81 -4.51 23.02
N ILE A 126 11.62 -5.45 22.09
CA ILE A 126 10.98 -6.73 22.37
C ILE A 126 11.90 -7.59 23.24
N ALA A 127 13.17 -7.78 22.88
CA ALA A 127 14.13 -8.56 23.67
C ALA A 127 14.36 -8.03 25.10
N ARG A 128 14.11 -6.75 25.37
CA ARG A 128 14.17 -6.17 26.74
C ARG A 128 12.88 -6.30 27.53
N ALA A 129 11.76 -6.57 26.87
CA ALA A 129 10.42 -6.51 27.46
C ALA A 129 9.80 -7.89 27.72
N VAL A 130 10.42 -8.98 27.26
CA VAL A 130 9.89 -10.33 27.46
C VAL A 130 10.89 -11.19 28.24
N SER A 131 10.42 -11.78 29.33
CA SER A 131 11.04 -12.91 30.01
C SER A 131 10.26 -14.16 29.65
N HIS A 132 10.96 -15.11 29.02
CA HIS A 132 10.50 -16.41 28.48
C HIS A 132 9.63 -16.36 27.22
#